data_AF-A0A242NYA9-F1
#
_entry.id   AF-A0A242NYA9-F1
#
_cell.length_a   1.000
_cell.length_b   1.000
_cell.length_c   1.000
_cell.angle_alpha   90.00
_cell.angle_beta   90.00
_cell.angle_gamma   90.00
#
_symmetry.space_group_name_H-M   'P 1'
#
loop_
_entity.id
_entity.type
_entity.pdbx_description
1 polymer ?
#
loop_
_entity_poly.entity_id
_entity_poly.type
_entity_poly.pdbx_seq_one_letter_code
_entity_poly.pdbx_strand_id
1 'polypeptide(L)'
;IQGSAPYLTFDGVSKITSTEELLAIKLPNGTVITPQNDVSSISNPIELPDKKNTYASVQTIVPLPISGNNQFPVINMTDLLAAPYNYFADDDGDGFDTNDIITATATGEIKVKWEARNPAVADINAKNAFIDITSKVKGHPDTTPDLCDGVHKITISASDSQLTTPYGEPNTNRFKGGSHSYYLTPKLDPKVCYAQPNLYVDEGSFAGRDYEVDGILWDSAQVDDGSDYGHYRGYPSKGFKVLRATNSGNYQGETSITKNNFPTTGSHGLYFYLLFGGITPEAVLAANGSTIQSIEGGNVSLSLSVSKTTEWEHGEHGPSPYGLAEPAIKVTLVGPRYNSADKSFRPMTFRLYADSNKSTLIYEFKLMRWFIANSKIIFNNEISHLPAIGSNDEALSYQAKARDYCKSLGSGYRLPDVNDFSNTNPYDGWIGGYVNSYGSYARRQLSYQKNGKWIGGIANEWGCMPANEDDHNMYCQSYRGTDWNSYNYWTNNVATNTELPKNEGKPFLYDVEGVIDILSGFIPSKVLAACVTP
;
A
#
# COMPACT_ATOMS: atom_id res chain seq x y z
N ILE A 1 13.49 63.66 -2.02
CA ILE A 1 12.67 62.45 -1.98
C ILE A 1 13.61 61.33 -2.37
N GLN A 2 13.80 60.31 -1.52
CA GLN A 2 14.57 59.13 -1.91
C GLN A 2 13.57 58.18 -2.55
N GLY A 3 13.81 57.82 -3.82
CA GLY A 3 12.94 56.90 -4.54
C GLY A 3 13.17 55.46 -4.09
N SER A 4 12.15 54.61 -4.23
CA SER A 4 12.23 53.17 -4.03
C SER A 4 12.08 52.41 -5.33
N ALA A 5 12.75 51.26 -5.44
CA ALA A 5 12.43 50.32 -6.52
C ALA A 5 11.07 49.67 -6.24
N PRO A 6 10.26 49.40 -7.28
CA PRO A 6 9.03 48.63 -7.10
C PRO A 6 9.33 47.20 -6.66
N TYR A 7 8.40 46.59 -5.91
CA TYR A 7 8.56 45.23 -5.39
C TYR A 7 7.24 44.47 -5.39
N LEU A 8 7.32 43.14 -5.22
CA LEU A 8 6.16 42.32 -4.95
C LEU A 8 6.01 42.08 -3.44
N THR A 9 4.79 41.87 -2.97
CA THR A 9 4.49 41.42 -1.61
C THR A 9 3.23 40.58 -1.61
N PHE A 10 3.26 39.39 -1.02
CA PHE A 10 2.06 38.54 -0.93
C PHE A 10 1.38 38.56 0.43
N ASP A 11 2.04 39.11 1.46
CA ASP A 11 1.50 39.28 2.81
C ASP A 11 1.36 40.76 3.22
N GLY A 12 1.65 41.70 2.29
CA GLY A 12 1.57 43.14 2.50
C GLY A 12 2.66 43.71 3.40
N VAL A 13 3.61 42.88 3.86
CA VAL A 13 4.66 43.27 4.81
C VAL A 13 6.04 42.93 4.28
N SER A 14 6.22 41.72 3.75
CA SER A 14 7.48 41.22 3.24
C SER A 14 7.71 41.73 1.82
N LYS A 15 8.85 42.38 1.59
CA LYS A 15 9.25 42.86 0.27
C LYS A 15 9.96 41.75 -0.50
N ILE A 16 9.52 41.49 -1.72
CA ILE A 16 10.16 40.58 -2.67
C ILE A 16 10.87 41.44 -3.70
N THR A 17 12.16 41.58 -3.49
CA THR A 17 13.08 42.43 -4.25
C THR A 17 14.09 41.64 -5.07
N SER A 18 14.16 40.31 -4.89
CA SER A 18 15.14 39.44 -5.52
C SER A 18 14.54 38.11 -5.97
N THR A 19 15.22 37.42 -6.90
CA THR A 19 14.85 36.05 -7.31
C THR A 19 14.86 35.09 -6.13
N GLU A 20 15.77 35.30 -5.19
CA GLU A 20 15.89 34.51 -3.96
C GLU A 20 14.58 34.51 -3.16
N GLU A 21 13.99 35.70 -2.95
CA GLU A 21 12.71 35.86 -2.27
C GLU A 21 11.53 35.37 -3.12
N LEU A 22 11.63 35.47 -4.45
CA LEU A 22 10.61 34.97 -5.38
C LEU A 22 10.48 33.44 -5.35
N LEU A 23 11.60 32.76 -5.15
CA LEU A 23 11.69 31.30 -5.09
C LEU A 23 11.48 30.76 -3.67
N ALA A 24 11.16 31.61 -2.69
CA ALA A 24 10.96 31.21 -1.30
C ALA A 24 9.66 30.40 -1.09
N ILE A 25 9.67 29.57 -0.05
CA ILE A 25 8.45 28.95 0.50
C ILE A 25 8.16 29.54 1.88
N LYS A 26 6.87 29.62 2.23
CA LYS A 26 6.42 29.99 3.58
C LYS A 26 5.63 28.84 4.18
N LEU A 27 6.09 28.35 5.33
CA LEU A 27 5.45 27.28 6.09
C LEU A 27 4.28 27.82 6.92
N PRO A 28 3.35 26.95 7.37
CA PRO A 28 2.17 27.34 8.15
C PRO A 28 2.45 28.07 9.45
N ASN A 29 3.62 27.84 10.05
CA ASN A 29 4.06 28.52 11.26
C ASN A 29 4.67 29.91 10.98
N GLY A 30 4.63 30.38 9.73
CA GLY A 30 5.19 31.66 9.29
C GLY A 30 6.66 31.62 8.91
N THR A 31 7.35 30.49 9.06
CA THR A 31 8.77 30.35 8.70
C THR A 31 8.93 30.51 7.18
N VAL A 32 9.80 31.43 6.77
CA VAL A 32 10.16 31.62 5.36
C VAL A 32 11.51 30.97 5.10
N ILE A 33 11.57 30.11 4.09
CA ILE A 33 12.79 29.41 3.65
C ILE A 33 13.06 29.85 2.22
N THR A 34 14.25 30.37 1.98
CA THR A 34 14.74 30.83 0.69
C THR A 34 15.80 29.85 0.17
N PRO A 35 16.12 29.83 -1.13
CA PRO A 35 17.16 28.95 -1.69
C PRO A 35 18.51 28.95 -0.94
N GLN A 36 18.93 30.09 -0.39
CA GLN A 36 20.19 30.35 0.30
C GLN A 36 20.21 29.76 1.70
N ASN A 37 19.07 29.72 2.39
CA ASN A 37 18.97 29.20 3.76
C ASN A 37 18.42 27.75 3.81
N ASP A 38 18.05 27.20 2.66
CA ASP A 38 17.59 25.82 2.54
C ASP A 38 18.75 24.82 2.69
N VAL A 39 18.58 23.90 3.63
CA VAL A 39 19.48 22.77 3.87
C VAL A 39 18.75 21.43 3.66
N SER A 40 17.57 21.49 3.05
CA SER A 40 16.72 20.33 2.84
C SER A 40 17.31 19.37 1.81
N SER A 41 17.04 18.09 2.03
CA SER A 41 17.40 17.02 1.09
C SER A 41 16.43 15.86 1.23
N ILE A 42 16.58 14.84 0.39
CA ILE A 42 15.76 13.63 0.48
C ILE A 42 15.95 12.92 1.82
N SER A 43 17.17 12.94 2.37
CA SER A 43 17.49 12.33 3.67
C SER A 43 17.31 13.29 4.85
N ASN A 44 17.13 14.58 4.59
CA ASN A 44 16.88 15.62 5.58
C ASN A 44 15.79 16.58 5.09
N PRO A 45 14.53 16.12 4.93
CA PRO A 45 13.46 16.97 4.44
C PRO A 45 12.99 17.96 5.50
N ILE A 46 12.41 19.07 5.07
CA ILE A 46 11.69 20.01 5.93
C ILE A 46 10.41 19.33 6.43
N GLU A 47 10.32 19.11 7.73
CA GLU A 47 9.12 18.58 8.37
C GLU A 47 8.05 19.67 8.49
N LEU A 48 6.82 19.36 8.04
CA LEU A 48 5.69 20.27 8.21
C LEU A 48 5.32 20.43 9.69
N PRO A 49 4.99 21.65 10.15
CA PRO A 49 4.80 21.93 11.58
C PRO A 49 3.67 21.14 12.27
N ASP A 50 2.59 20.82 11.56
CA ASP A 50 1.39 20.16 12.10
C ASP A 50 0.89 19.04 11.17
N LYS A 51 0.34 17.97 11.75
CA LYS A 51 -0.20 16.81 11.02
C LYS A 51 -1.41 17.12 10.13
N LYS A 52 -2.10 18.24 10.35
CA LYS A 52 -3.20 18.72 9.51
C LYS A 52 -2.72 19.58 8.34
N ASN A 53 -1.43 19.83 8.21
CA ASN A 53 -0.92 20.60 7.09
C ASN A 53 -1.15 19.87 5.76
N THR A 54 -1.68 20.61 4.81
CA THR A 54 -2.07 20.19 3.46
C THR A 54 -1.06 20.69 2.43
N TYR A 55 -1.20 20.31 1.15
CA TYR A 55 -0.43 20.98 0.09
C TYR A 55 -0.63 22.49 0.09
N ALA A 56 -1.87 22.96 0.36
CA ALA A 56 -2.19 24.38 0.45
C ALA A 56 -1.54 25.12 1.64
N SER A 57 -1.05 24.36 2.62
CA SER A 57 -0.40 24.92 3.80
C SER A 57 1.02 25.44 3.49
N VAL A 58 1.66 24.93 2.44
CA VAL A 58 2.96 25.44 1.98
C VAL A 58 2.72 26.54 0.94
N GLN A 59 2.97 27.78 1.32
CA GLN A 59 2.75 28.94 0.46
C GLN A 59 3.97 29.20 -0.44
N THR A 60 3.68 29.59 -1.68
CA THR A 60 4.66 30.09 -2.65
C THR A 60 4.10 31.37 -3.28
N ILE A 61 4.92 32.12 -4.02
CA ILE A 61 4.44 33.27 -4.81
C ILE A 61 3.40 32.86 -5.85
N VAL A 62 3.40 31.60 -6.32
CA VAL A 62 2.43 31.09 -7.28
C VAL A 62 1.12 30.78 -6.54
N PRO A 63 0.03 31.53 -6.77
CA PRO A 63 -1.22 31.30 -6.06
C PRO A 63 -1.82 29.96 -6.48
N LEU A 64 -2.45 29.27 -5.54
CA LEU A 64 -3.15 28.01 -5.79
C LEU A 64 -4.48 28.23 -6.54
N PRO A 65 -5.07 27.18 -7.13
CA PRO A 65 -6.39 27.30 -7.78
C PRO A 65 -7.48 27.85 -6.85
N ILE A 66 -7.44 27.45 -5.56
CA ILE A 66 -8.34 27.94 -4.51
C ILE A 66 -8.23 29.46 -4.28
N SER A 67 -7.08 30.06 -4.64
CA SER A 67 -6.83 31.50 -4.55
C SER A 67 -7.15 32.25 -5.84
N GLY A 68 -7.76 31.60 -6.84
CA GLY A 68 -8.16 32.22 -8.12
C GLY A 68 -7.21 32.00 -9.30
N ASN A 69 -6.12 31.24 -9.13
CA ASN A 69 -5.18 30.97 -10.23
C ASN A 69 -5.68 29.86 -11.16
N ASN A 70 -6.40 30.26 -12.20
CA ASN A 70 -6.88 29.36 -13.25
C ASN A 70 -5.76 28.78 -14.13
N GLN A 71 -4.56 29.39 -14.12
CA GLN A 71 -3.38 28.96 -14.89
C GLN A 71 -2.42 28.07 -14.09
N PHE A 72 -2.79 27.67 -12.86
CA PHE A 72 -1.98 26.78 -12.05
C PHE A 72 -1.53 25.54 -12.85
N PRO A 73 -0.23 25.22 -12.87
CA PRO A 73 0.80 25.62 -11.89
C PRO A 73 1.72 26.79 -12.31
N VAL A 74 1.25 27.64 -13.22
CA VAL A 74 1.99 28.81 -13.73
C VAL A 74 1.27 30.09 -13.31
N ILE A 75 2.02 31.18 -13.18
CA ILE A 75 1.48 32.54 -13.08
C ILE A 75 2.41 33.50 -13.83
N ASN A 76 1.85 34.42 -14.63
CA ASN A 76 2.64 35.52 -15.18
C ASN A 76 2.86 36.56 -14.11
N MET A 77 4.05 37.16 -14.03
CA MET A 77 4.31 38.19 -13.03
C MET A 77 3.37 39.39 -13.17
N THR A 78 2.93 39.70 -14.39
CA THR A 78 1.91 40.73 -14.67
C THR A 78 0.58 40.45 -13.98
N ASP A 79 0.17 39.18 -13.90
CA ASP A 79 -1.11 38.80 -13.31
C ASP A 79 -1.12 39.00 -11.79
N LEU A 80 0.05 38.97 -11.14
CA LEU A 80 0.19 39.17 -9.70
C LEU A 80 -0.05 40.62 -9.26
N LEU A 81 0.11 41.60 -10.15
CA LEU A 81 0.15 43.00 -9.76
C LEU A 81 -1.20 43.47 -9.21
N ALA A 82 -2.28 43.17 -9.93
CA ALA A 82 -3.63 43.67 -9.66
C ALA A 82 -4.54 42.60 -9.05
N ALA A 83 -5.82 42.96 -8.87
CA ALA A 83 -6.85 42.03 -8.42
C ALA A 83 -6.90 40.78 -9.31
N PRO A 84 -7.03 39.58 -8.74
CA PRO A 84 -7.39 39.32 -7.34
C PRO A 84 -6.21 39.28 -6.34
N TYR A 85 -4.96 39.29 -6.79
CA TYR A 85 -3.80 39.04 -5.91
C TYR A 85 -3.29 40.30 -5.23
N ASN A 86 -3.22 41.42 -5.94
CA ASN A 86 -2.77 42.73 -5.43
C ASN A 86 -1.36 42.67 -4.81
N TYR A 87 -0.41 42.00 -5.46
CA TYR A 87 0.94 41.84 -4.92
C TYR A 87 1.88 43.00 -5.26
N PHE A 88 1.47 43.95 -6.09
CA PHE A 88 2.31 45.11 -6.40
C PHE A 88 2.39 46.08 -5.22
N ALA A 89 3.59 46.55 -4.90
CA ALA A 89 3.81 47.61 -3.92
C ALA A 89 5.00 48.48 -4.30
N ASP A 90 4.93 49.74 -3.90
CA ASP A 90 5.94 50.77 -4.13
C ASP A 90 5.83 51.84 -3.05
N ASP A 91 6.94 52.19 -2.38
CA ASP A 91 6.88 53.00 -1.15
C ASP A 91 6.60 54.49 -1.44
N ASP A 92 6.99 54.97 -2.62
CA ASP A 92 6.79 56.35 -3.08
C ASP A 92 5.60 56.50 -4.05
N GLY A 93 4.95 55.41 -4.41
CA GLY A 93 3.66 55.39 -5.12
C GLY A 93 3.77 55.61 -6.63
N ASP A 94 4.96 55.48 -7.21
CA ASP A 94 5.21 55.76 -8.63
C ASP A 94 4.57 54.74 -9.59
N GLY A 95 4.05 53.63 -9.05
CA GLY A 95 3.29 52.61 -9.79
C GLY A 95 1.77 52.77 -9.81
N PHE A 96 1.20 53.88 -9.32
CA PHE A 96 -0.24 54.12 -9.27
C PHE A 96 -0.64 55.41 -10.00
N ASP A 97 -1.82 55.42 -10.64
CA ASP A 97 -2.41 56.65 -11.17
C ASP A 97 -3.17 57.45 -10.10
N THR A 98 -3.77 58.58 -10.49
CA THR A 98 -4.51 59.46 -9.56
C THR A 98 -5.77 58.84 -8.97
N ASN A 99 -6.19 57.66 -9.43
CA ASN A 99 -7.34 56.91 -8.93
C ASN A 99 -6.92 55.59 -8.25
N ASP A 100 -5.65 55.47 -7.84
CA ASP A 100 -5.06 54.26 -7.23
C ASP A 100 -5.10 53.01 -8.14
N ILE A 101 -5.15 53.19 -9.46
CA ILE A 101 -5.06 52.09 -10.43
C ILE A 101 -3.60 51.82 -10.75
N ILE A 102 -3.22 50.54 -10.73
CA ILE A 102 -1.85 50.11 -11.03
C ILE A 102 -1.47 50.47 -12.47
N THR A 103 -0.37 51.19 -12.61
CA THR A 103 0.27 51.55 -13.89
C THR A 103 1.60 50.83 -14.11
N ALA A 104 2.09 50.14 -13.07
CA ALA A 104 3.28 49.30 -13.17
C ALA A 104 3.08 48.15 -14.16
N THR A 105 4.18 47.74 -14.78
CA THR A 105 4.23 46.60 -15.72
C THR A 105 5.20 45.57 -15.21
N ALA A 106 4.92 44.30 -15.49
CA ALA A 106 5.85 43.22 -15.22
C ALA A 106 6.00 42.29 -16.42
N THR A 107 7.15 41.61 -16.49
CA THR A 107 7.43 40.57 -17.48
C THR A 107 7.83 39.27 -16.79
N GLY A 108 7.73 38.17 -17.54
CA GLY A 108 8.17 36.85 -17.07
C GLY A 108 7.09 36.02 -16.39
N GLU A 109 7.42 34.76 -16.16
CA GLU A 109 6.54 33.75 -15.60
C GLU A 109 7.21 33.02 -14.44
N ILE A 110 6.38 32.56 -13.52
CA ILE A 110 6.79 31.76 -12.35
C ILE A 110 5.99 30.46 -12.38
N LYS A 111 6.68 29.35 -12.16
CA LYS A 111 6.10 28.00 -12.18
C LYS A 111 6.40 27.29 -10.89
N VAL A 112 5.43 26.51 -10.43
CA VAL A 112 5.62 25.53 -9.36
C VAL A 112 5.48 24.12 -9.92
N LYS A 113 6.23 23.17 -9.41
CA LYS A 113 6.08 21.76 -9.71
C LYS A 113 6.10 20.97 -8.41
N TRP A 114 5.07 20.17 -8.20
CA TRP A 114 5.00 19.24 -7.08
C TRP A 114 5.35 17.85 -7.55
N GLU A 115 6.23 17.19 -6.82
CA GLU A 115 6.66 15.83 -7.09
C GLU A 115 6.60 15.00 -5.80
N ALA A 116 6.26 13.73 -5.90
CA ALA A 116 6.34 12.77 -4.80
C ALA A 116 7.46 11.77 -5.06
N ARG A 117 7.99 11.15 -4.00
CA ARG A 117 9.00 10.09 -4.14
C ARG A 117 8.44 9.01 -5.06
N ASN A 118 9.22 8.62 -6.06
CA ASN A 118 8.88 7.52 -6.95
C ASN A 118 9.21 6.18 -6.28
N PRO A 119 8.23 5.47 -5.70
CA PRO A 119 8.51 4.19 -5.05
C PRO A 119 9.23 3.21 -5.99
N ALA A 120 9.08 3.28 -7.32
CA ALA A 120 9.72 2.40 -8.32
C ALA A 120 11.26 2.38 -8.29
N VAL A 121 11.87 3.43 -7.75
CA VAL A 121 13.29 3.70 -7.96
C VAL A 121 14.00 3.55 -6.63
N ALA A 122 14.75 2.46 -6.40
CA ALA A 122 15.41 2.24 -5.10
C ALA A 122 16.47 3.31 -4.77
N ASP A 123 17.23 3.76 -5.77
CA ASP A 123 18.20 4.82 -5.61
C ASP A 123 17.50 6.18 -5.47
N ILE A 124 17.51 6.71 -4.25
CA ILE A 124 16.92 8.01 -3.93
C ILE A 124 17.52 9.16 -4.74
N ASN A 125 18.75 9.02 -5.27
CA ASN A 125 19.45 10.07 -6.00
C ASN A 125 19.30 9.93 -7.53
N ALA A 126 18.58 8.92 -8.02
CA ALA A 126 18.40 8.72 -9.44
C ALA A 126 17.56 9.85 -10.07
N LYS A 127 17.79 10.13 -11.35
CA LYS A 127 17.08 11.21 -12.07
C LYS A 127 15.57 11.04 -12.09
N ASN A 128 15.08 9.81 -12.02
CA ASN A 128 13.66 9.44 -12.01
C ASN A 128 13.14 9.14 -10.59
N ALA A 129 13.86 9.54 -9.54
CA ALA A 129 13.50 9.28 -8.14
C ALA A 129 12.21 9.97 -7.70
N PHE A 130 11.63 10.86 -8.51
CA PHE A 130 10.39 11.59 -8.25
C PHE A 130 9.41 11.51 -9.41
N ILE A 131 8.11 11.50 -9.10
CA ILE A 131 6.99 11.55 -10.06
C ILE A 131 6.22 12.86 -9.91
N ASP A 132 5.80 13.44 -11.03
CA ASP A 132 5.02 14.68 -11.03
C ASP A 132 3.60 14.43 -10.49
N ILE A 133 3.23 15.15 -9.44
CA ILE A 133 1.91 15.11 -8.81
C ILE A 133 1.21 16.47 -8.88
N THR A 134 1.69 17.40 -9.71
CA THR A 134 1.18 18.77 -9.77
C THR A 134 -0.32 18.83 -10.10
N SER A 135 -0.80 17.94 -10.98
CA SER A 135 -2.23 17.81 -11.28
C SER A 135 -3.06 17.30 -10.10
N LYS A 136 -2.50 16.40 -9.27
CA LYS A 136 -3.14 15.92 -8.02
C LYS A 136 -3.30 17.08 -7.04
N VAL A 137 -2.23 17.86 -6.85
CA VAL A 137 -2.24 19.06 -5.99
C VAL A 137 -3.21 20.11 -6.51
N LYS A 138 -3.29 20.32 -7.84
CA LYS A 138 -4.26 21.22 -8.47
C LYS A 138 -5.72 20.85 -8.13
N GLY A 139 -6.06 19.56 -8.22
CA GLY A 139 -7.42 19.08 -7.96
C GLY A 139 -7.77 18.97 -6.48
N HIS A 140 -6.77 18.79 -5.61
CA HIS A 140 -6.98 18.48 -4.20
C HIS A 140 -5.98 19.21 -3.27
N PRO A 141 -5.90 20.55 -3.33
CA PRO A 141 -4.91 21.33 -2.57
C PRO A 141 -5.09 21.19 -1.04
N ASP A 142 -6.30 20.91 -0.58
CA ASP A 142 -6.65 20.73 0.85
C ASP A 142 -6.34 19.32 1.39
N THR A 143 -5.58 18.51 0.65
CA THR A 143 -5.20 17.15 1.08
C THR A 143 -3.88 17.17 1.84
N THR A 144 -3.81 16.44 2.95
CA THR A 144 -2.57 16.17 3.69
C THR A 144 -1.64 15.29 2.85
N PRO A 145 -0.37 15.68 2.65
CA PRO A 145 0.62 14.81 2.01
C PRO A 145 0.71 13.49 2.78
N ASP A 146 0.64 12.35 2.08
CA ASP A 146 0.74 11.06 2.76
C ASP A 146 2.20 10.75 3.09
N LEU A 147 2.49 10.49 4.35
CA LEU A 147 3.81 10.04 4.81
C LEU A 147 4.23 8.73 4.14
N CYS A 148 3.26 7.91 3.70
CA CYS A 148 3.50 6.67 2.96
C CYS A 148 3.91 6.89 1.50
N ASP A 149 3.62 8.06 0.93
CA ASP A 149 4.10 8.49 -0.39
C ASP A 149 5.58 8.99 -0.30
N GLY A 150 6.15 9.03 0.91
CA GLY A 150 7.52 9.43 1.17
C GLY A 150 7.75 10.94 1.10
N VAL A 151 9.01 11.32 0.85
CA VAL A 151 9.40 12.74 0.74
C VAL A 151 8.81 13.35 -0.53
N HIS A 152 8.21 14.53 -0.36
CA HIS A 152 7.71 15.36 -1.45
C HIS A 152 8.77 16.38 -1.85
N LYS A 153 8.72 16.83 -3.09
CA LYS A 153 9.62 17.83 -3.64
C LYS A 153 8.79 18.91 -4.31
N ILE A 154 9.02 20.17 -3.91
CA ILE A 154 8.45 21.33 -4.57
C ILE A 154 9.56 22.07 -5.29
N THR A 155 9.39 22.30 -6.59
CA THR A 155 10.34 23.08 -7.40
C THR A 155 9.67 24.36 -7.84
N ILE A 156 10.28 25.49 -7.52
CA ILE A 156 9.82 26.82 -7.97
C ILE A 156 10.84 27.33 -8.98
N SER A 157 10.37 27.81 -10.13
CA SER A 157 11.23 28.37 -11.17
C SER A 157 10.65 29.66 -11.71
N ALA A 158 11.51 30.64 -11.97
CA ALA A 158 11.14 31.93 -12.54
C ALA A 158 12.03 32.25 -13.75
N SER A 159 11.45 32.87 -14.79
CA SER A 159 12.21 33.41 -15.92
C SER A 159 12.90 34.73 -15.54
N ASP A 160 13.82 35.21 -16.38
CA ASP A 160 14.27 36.60 -16.29
C ASP A 160 13.04 37.52 -16.37
N SER A 161 12.88 38.36 -15.35
CA SER A 161 11.67 39.15 -15.13
C SER A 161 12.03 40.58 -14.74
N GLN A 162 11.18 41.53 -15.09
CA GLN A 162 11.32 42.94 -14.72
C GLN A 162 10.00 43.44 -14.16
N LEU A 163 10.06 44.21 -13.09
CA LEU A 163 8.95 44.98 -12.55
C LEU A 163 9.29 46.46 -12.70
N THR A 164 8.46 47.20 -13.42
CA THR A 164 8.78 48.56 -13.86
C THR A 164 7.60 49.50 -13.59
N THR A 165 7.89 50.63 -12.96
CA THR A 165 6.96 51.76 -12.78
C THR A 165 7.18 52.83 -13.86
N PRO A 166 6.16 53.63 -14.21
CA PRO A 166 6.34 54.75 -15.14
C PRO A 166 7.28 55.84 -14.63
N TYR A 167 7.36 56.03 -13.30
CA TYR A 167 8.16 57.05 -12.63
C TYR A 167 9.06 56.41 -11.56
N GLY A 168 9.93 57.22 -10.94
CA GLY A 168 10.83 56.79 -9.86
C GLY A 168 12.29 56.61 -10.28
N GLU A 169 13.18 56.72 -9.29
CA GLU A 169 14.61 56.45 -9.45
C GLU A 169 15.10 55.68 -8.21
N PRO A 170 15.30 54.36 -8.30
CA PRO A 170 15.15 53.51 -9.49
C PRO A 170 13.68 53.14 -9.80
N ASN A 171 13.26 53.21 -11.07
CA ASN A 171 11.90 52.79 -11.50
C ASN A 171 11.77 51.29 -11.86
N THR A 172 12.85 50.51 -11.76
CA THR A 172 12.87 49.13 -12.25
C THR A 172 13.54 48.21 -11.24
N ASN A 173 12.88 47.10 -10.95
CA ASN A 173 13.44 45.96 -10.25
C ASN A 173 13.61 44.76 -11.21
N ARG A 174 14.76 44.09 -11.16
CA ARG A 174 15.14 43.03 -12.10
C ARG A 174 15.37 41.72 -11.35
N PHE A 175 14.62 40.69 -11.74
CA PHE A 175 14.76 39.33 -11.24
C PHE A 175 15.49 38.50 -12.28
N LYS A 176 16.62 37.89 -11.89
CA LYS A 176 17.33 36.95 -12.75
C LYS A 176 16.59 35.61 -12.77
N GLY A 177 16.54 34.94 -13.91
CA GLY A 177 15.95 33.61 -14.02
C GLY A 177 16.67 32.59 -13.12
N GLY A 178 15.91 31.69 -12.50
CA GLY A 178 16.41 30.73 -11.54
C GLY A 178 15.39 29.65 -11.18
N SER A 179 15.86 28.61 -10.50
CA SER A 179 15.02 27.53 -10.00
C SER A 179 15.61 26.95 -8.72
N HIS A 180 14.75 26.56 -7.78
CA HIS A 180 15.15 25.90 -6.54
C HIS A 180 14.15 24.81 -6.16
N SER A 181 14.63 23.74 -5.53
CA SER A 181 13.83 22.61 -5.07
C SER A 181 13.93 22.43 -3.58
N TYR A 182 12.79 22.37 -2.90
CA TYR A 182 12.70 22.06 -1.47
C TYR A 182 12.17 20.64 -1.28
N TYR A 183 12.71 19.93 -0.29
CA TYR A 183 12.25 18.60 0.09
C TYR A 183 11.42 18.69 1.36
N LEU A 184 10.21 18.14 1.33
CA LEU A 184 9.19 18.28 2.35
C LEU A 184 8.72 16.90 2.81
N THR A 185 8.43 16.77 4.10
CA THR A 185 7.75 15.60 4.67
C THR A 185 6.60 16.09 5.53
N PRO A 186 5.42 15.43 5.55
CA PRO A 186 4.40 15.73 6.54
C PRO A 186 4.97 15.51 7.95
N LYS A 187 4.27 16.02 8.97
CA LYS A 187 4.64 15.78 10.37
C LYS A 187 4.89 14.29 10.60
N LEU A 188 6.06 13.93 11.12
CA LEU A 188 6.44 12.52 11.32
C LEU A 188 5.66 11.93 12.49
N ASP A 189 4.44 11.47 12.22
CA ASP A 189 3.67 10.63 13.13
C ASP A 189 3.96 9.15 12.80
N PRO A 190 4.54 8.37 13.74
CA PRO A 190 4.82 6.96 13.53
C PRO A 190 3.57 6.19 13.09
N LYS A 191 3.63 5.55 11.93
CA LYS A 191 2.56 4.65 11.47
C LYS A 191 3.11 3.50 10.63
N VAL A 192 2.36 2.41 10.60
CA VAL A 192 2.47 1.41 9.55
C VAL A 192 1.72 1.91 8.32
N CYS A 193 2.38 1.87 7.18
CA CYS A 193 1.81 2.21 5.87
C CYS A 193 1.21 1.00 5.18
N TYR A 194 1.97 -0.11 5.16
CA TYR A 194 1.57 -1.33 4.49
C TYR A 194 1.95 -2.57 5.29
N ALA A 195 1.14 -3.61 5.16
CA ALA A 195 1.48 -4.97 5.54
C ALA A 195 1.62 -5.81 4.27
N GLN A 196 2.84 -6.28 4.01
CA GLN A 196 3.21 -6.93 2.78
C GLN A 196 3.40 -8.44 3.00
N PRO A 197 2.40 -9.27 2.68
CA PRO A 197 2.58 -10.71 2.49
C PRO A 197 3.22 -10.98 1.11
N ASN A 198 3.16 -12.22 0.64
CA ASN A 198 3.48 -12.57 -0.74
C ASN A 198 2.63 -11.73 -1.72
N LEU A 199 3.31 -11.08 -2.67
CA LEU A 199 2.74 -10.18 -3.65
C LEU A 199 2.41 -10.85 -4.99
N TYR A 200 2.81 -12.11 -5.19
CA TYR A 200 2.72 -12.79 -6.49
C TYR A 200 1.31 -12.73 -7.09
N VAL A 201 0.28 -13.06 -6.31
CA VAL A 201 -1.12 -12.98 -6.76
C VAL A 201 -1.58 -11.53 -6.63
N ASP A 202 -1.48 -10.78 -7.72
CA ASP A 202 -1.83 -9.35 -7.84
C ASP A 202 -2.08 -9.01 -9.32
N GLU A 203 -2.92 -8.00 -9.60
CA GLU A 203 -3.27 -7.62 -10.99
C GLU A 203 -2.05 -7.22 -11.82
N GLY A 204 -1.05 -6.57 -11.19
CA GLY A 204 0.20 -6.18 -11.82
C GLY A 204 1.10 -7.35 -12.19
N SER A 205 1.06 -8.46 -11.45
CA SER A 205 1.83 -9.68 -11.69
C SER A 205 1.15 -10.67 -12.64
N PHE A 206 -0.16 -10.56 -12.84
CA PHE A 206 -0.95 -11.41 -13.76
C PHE A 206 -1.41 -10.66 -15.03
N ALA A 207 -0.96 -9.41 -15.20
CA ALA A 207 -1.33 -8.40 -16.21
C ALA A 207 -2.72 -8.54 -16.83
N GLY A 208 -3.75 -8.44 -16.00
CA GLY A 208 -5.11 -8.27 -16.48
C GLY A 208 -6.04 -7.88 -15.35
N ARG A 209 -6.76 -6.77 -15.54
CA ARG A 209 -7.83 -6.36 -14.60
C ARG A 209 -9.01 -7.30 -14.61
N ASP A 210 -9.13 -8.11 -15.66
CA ASP A 210 -10.18 -9.12 -15.81
C ASP A 210 -10.25 -10.08 -14.61
N TYR A 211 -9.12 -10.33 -13.91
CA TYR A 211 -9.13 -11.26 -12.77
C TYR A 211 -9.66 -10.64 -11.47
N GLU A 212 -9.78 -9.30 -11.39
CA GLU A 212 -10.22 -8.54 -10.19
C GLU A 212 -9.58 -9.04 -8.88
N VAL A 213 -8.29 -9.39 -8.93
CA VAL A 213 -7.59 -9.99 -7.79
C VAL A 213 -7.22 -8.96 -6.73
N ASP A 214 -7.26 -7.66 -7.03
CA ASP A 214 -6.93 -6.64 -6.04
C ASP A 214 -8.17 -6.29 -5.19
N GLY A 215 -8.07 -6.53 -3.88
CA GLY A 215 -9.07 -6.13 -2.90
C GLY A 215 -9.07 -4.63 -2.62
N ILE A 216 -10.11 -4.14 -1.94
CA ILE A 216 -10.28 -2.69 -1.65
C ILE A 216 -9.10 -2.05 -0.88
N LEU A 217 -8.36 -2.83 -0.09
CA LEU A 217 -7.18 -2.37 0.64
C LEU A 217 -5.86 -2.82 0.00
N TRP A 218 -5.90 -3.59 -1.07
CA TRP A 218 -4.68 -4.01 -1.75
C TRP A 218 -4.11 -2.84 -2.55
N ASP A 219 -2.81 -2.68 -2.49
CA ASP A 219 -2.12 -1.61 -3.20
C ASP A 219 -1.90 -1.98 -4.68
N SER A 220 -2.90 -1.73 -5.52
CA SER A 220 -2.85 -2.12 -6.92
C SER A 220 -1.68 -1.50 -7.67
N ALA A 221 -0.95 -2.33 -8.40
CA ALA A 221 0.15 -1.92 -9.26
C ALA A 221 -0.26 -1.47 -10.66
N GLN A 222 -1.55 -1.46 -10.95
CA GLN A 222 -2.09 -0.98 -12.22
C GLN A 222 -2.78 0.39 -12.03
N VAL A 223 -2.76 1.21 -13.08
CA VAL A 223 -3.60 2.40 -13.20
C VAL A 223 -4.73 2.14 -14.18
N ASP A 224 -5.89 2.72 -13.88
CA ASP A 224 -7.02 2.73 -14.79
C ASP A 224 -6.81 3.75 -15.91
N ASP A 225 -6.58 3.24 -17.11
CA ASP A 225 -6.41 3.99 -18.35
C ASP A 225 -7.46 3.63 -19.41
N GLY A 226 -8.46 2.82 -19.04
CA GLY A 226 -9.44 2.25 -19.96
C GLY A 226 -8.94 1.09 -20.84
N SER A 227 -7.72 0.56 -20.62
CA SER A 227 -7.26 -0.68 -21.27
C SER A 227 -7.69 -1.92 -20.49
N ASP A 228 -7.98 -3.03 -21.18
CA ASP A 228 -8.39 -4.32 -20.59
C ASP A 228 -7.32 -4.88 -19.63
N TYR A 229 -6.05 -4.61 -19.92
CA TYR A 229 -4.92 -5.10 -19.14
C TYR A 229 -4.41 -4.13 -18.09
N GLY A 230 -5.00 -2.92 -18.02
CA GLY A 230 -4.46 -1.81 -17.25
C GLY A 230 -3.07 -1.38 -17.73
N HIS A 231 -2.56 -0.29 -17.17
CA HIS A 231 -1.15 0.09 -17.33
C HIS A 231 -0.42 -0.11 -16.02
N TYR A 232 0.73 -0.78 -16.06
CA TYR A 232 1.61 -0.86 -14.89
C TYR A 232 1.97 0.56 -14.46
N ARG A 233 1.67 0.89 -13.20
CA ARG A 233 1.83 2.25 -12.64
C ARG A 233 3.28 2.71 -12.50
N GLY A 234 4.22 1.84 -12.87
CA GLY A 234 5.66 2.06 -12.80
C GLY A 234 6.32 1.47 -11.55
N TYR A 235 5.55 1.04 -10.54
CA TYR A 235 6.07 0.43 -9.30
C TYR A 235 5.14 -0.69 -8.78
N PRO A 236 5.72 -1.72 -8.13
CA PRO A 236 4.97 -2.90 -7.72
C PRO A 236 4.04 -2.60 -6.56
N SER A 237 3.13 -3.54 -6.28
CA SER A 237 2.28 -3.50 -5.10
C SER A 237 3.12 -3.47 -3.81
N LYS A 238 2.61 -2.82 -2.76
CA LYS A 238 3.13 -2.91 -1.38
C LYS A 238 2.28 -3.80 -0.47
N GLY A 239 1.25 -4.46 -1.01
CA GLY A 239 0.34 -5.34 -0.27
C GLY A 239 -0.81 -4.58 0.40
N PHE A 240 -1.18 -4.94 1.62
CA PHE A 240 -2.35 -4.37 2.31
C PHE A 240 -2.05 -2.98 2.86
N LYS A 241 -2.79 -1.97 2.38
CA LYS A 241 -2.82 -0.61 2.93
C LYS A 241 -3.37 -0.62 4.35
N VAL A 242 -2.65 0.04 5.26
CA VAL A 242 -3.05 0.19 6.66
C VAL A 242 -3.67 1.56 6.86
N LEU A 243 -5.00 1.59 7.05
CA LEU A 243 -5.74 2.84 7.22
C LEU A 243 -5.63 3.42 8.63
N ARG A 244 -5.40 2.56 9.63
CA ARG A 244 -5.29 2.93 11.04
C ARG A 244 -4.57 1.86 11.84
N ALA A 245 -3.95 2.27 12.94
CA ALA A 245 -3.26 1.34 13.84
C ALA A 245 -4.21 0.32 14.51
N THR A 246 -5.46 0.70 14.79
CA THR A 246 -6.41 -0.14 15.54
C THR A 246 -7.10 -1.18 14.68
N ASN A 247 -7.46 -2.30 15.31
CA ASN A 247 -8.30 -3.35 14.76
C ASN A 247 -9.67 -3.30 15.46
N SER A 248 -10.76 -3.25 14.70
CA SER A 248 -12.09 -3.21 15.32
C SER A 248 -12.45 -4.51 16.04
N GLY A 249 -11.85 -5.63 15.65
CA GLY A 249 -12.18 -6.97 16.13
C GLY A 249 -13.56 -7.48 15.69
N ASN A 250 -14.31 -6.69 14.90
CA ASN A 250 -15.59 -7.05 14.33
C ASN A 250 -15.42 -7.34 12.84
N TYR A 251 -15.74 -8.57 12.45
CA TYR A 251 -15.59 -9.06 11.09
C TYR A 251 -16.94 -9.20 10.35
N GLN A 252 -18.04 -8.69 10.90
CA GLN A 252 -19.35 -8.80 10.23
C GLN A 252 -19.45 -7.85 9.03
N GLY A 253 -19.79 -8.44 7.88
CA GLY A 253 -20.01 -7.75 6.62
C GLY A 253 -18.72 -7.29 5.94
N GLU A 254 -18.81 -7.04 4.64
CA GLU A 254 -17.67 -6.63 3.80
C GLU A 254 -17.07 -5.29 4.27
N THR A 255 -17.89 -4.38 4.79
CA THR A 255 -17.39 -3.10 5.36
C THR A 255 -16.45 -3.27 6.56
N SER A 256 -16.31 -4.47 7.12
CA SER A 256 -15.32 -4.75 8.15
C SER A 256 -13.89 -4.78 7.62
N ILE A 257 -13.68 -4.98 6.32
CA ILE A 257 -12.36 -5.03 5.70
C ILE A 257 -11.58 -3.74 5.96
N THR A 258 -12.23 -2.58 5.81
CA THR A 258 -11.61 -1.26 6.01
C THR A 258 -11.50 -0.84 7.48
N LYS A 259 -11.91 -1.71 8.42
CA LYS A 259 -11.93 -1.46 9.87
C LYS A 259 -10.99 -2.38 10.64
N ASN A 260 -10.33 -3.31 9.95
CA ASN A 260 -9.44 -4.30 10.53
C ASN A 260 -8.15 -4.37 9.72
N ASN A 261 -7.08 -4.83 10.35
CA ASN A 261 -5.80 -5.02 9.70
C ASN A 261 -5.55 -6.50 9.42
N PHE A 262 -4.88 -6.77 8.29
CA PHE A 262 -4.25 -8.05 8.01
C PHE A 262 -3.29 -8.46 9.15
N PRO A 263 -3.11 -9.76 9.44
CA PRO A 263 -3.91 -10.91 8.99
C PRO A 263 -5.08 -11.25 9.95
N THR A 264 -6.09 -11.98 9.43
CA THR A 264 -7.09 -12.70 10.25
C THR A 264 -6.84 -14.20 10.31
N THR A 265 -6.05 -14.73 9.39
CA THR A 265 -5.68 -16.13 9.31
C THR A 265 -4.19 -16.30 9.53
N GLY A 266 -3.73 -17.48 9.94
CA GLY A 266 -2.30 -17.73 10.08
C GLY A 266 -1.94 -19.20 10.11
N SER A 267 -0.66 -19.48 9.89
CA SER A 267 -0.03 -20.80 10.00
C SER A 267 1.40 -20.59 10.46
N HIS A 268 2.00 -21.61 11.08
CA HIS A 268 3.39 -21.55 11.51
C HIS A 268 4.31 -21.26 10.32
N GLY A 269 5.26 -20.34 10.51
CA GLY A 269 6.29 -20.01 9.52
C GLY A 269 5.85 -18.99 8.46
N LEU A 270 4.55 -18.70 8.32
CA LEU A 270 4.10 -17.58 7.49
C LEU A 270 4.63 -16.26 8.08
N TYR A 271 5.00 -15.34 7.20
CA TYR A 271 5.52 -14.05 7.61
C TYR A 271 5.06 -12.94 6.68
N PHE A 272 5.10 -11.70 7.17
CA PHE A 272 4.83 -10.52 6.37
C PHE A 272 5.75 -9.39 6.80
N TYR A 273 5.82 -8.35 5.99
CA TYR A 273 6.64 -7.18 6.26
C TYR A 273 5.75 -6.00 6.62
N LEU A 274 6.13 -5.26 7.66
CA LEU A 274 5.54 -3.97 7.97
C LEU A 274 6.43 -2.87 7.41
N LEU A 275 5.86 -2.05 6.52
CA LEU A 275 6.49 -0.86 5.96
C LEU A 275 5.98 0.37 6.73
N PHE A 276 6.89 1.27 7.11
CA PHE A 276 6.61 2.34 8.05
C PHE A 276 6.75 3.73 7.44
N GLY A 277 6.01 4.68 8.01
CA GLY A 277 6.21 6.11 7.84
C GLY A 277 6.50 6.75 9.20
N GLY A 278 7.43 7.70 9.27
CA GLY A 278 7.70 8.46 10.50
C GLY A 278 8.42 7.70 11.61
N ILE A 279 8.81 6.44 11.35
CA ILE A 279 9.61 5.62 12.27
C ILE A 279 10.43 4.59 11.49
N THR A 280 11.64 4.31 11.97
CA THR A 280 12.53 3.28 11.39
C THR A 280 12.19 1.88 11.92
N PRO A 281 12.37 0.81 11.12
CA PRO A 281 12.25 -0.57 11.60
C PRO A 281 13.03 -0.85 12.89
N GLU A 282 14.25 -0.34 13.02
CA GLU A 282 15.13 -0.52 14.18
C GLU A 282 14.50 0.03 15.46
N ALA A 283 13.90 1.22 15.39
CA ALA A 283 13.18 1.83 16.50
C ALA A 283 11.95 1.00 16.92
N VAL A 284 11.20 0.47 15.95
CA VAL A 284 10.06 -0.43 16.23
C VAL A 284 10.53 -1.73 16.90
N LEU A 285 11.62 -2.34 16.42
CA LEU A 285 12.20 -3.53 17.04
C LEU A 285 12.66 -3.23 18.48
N ALA A 286 13.33 -2.09 18.70
CA ALA A 286 13.78 -1.67 20.02
C ALA A 286 12.61 -1.42 20.99
N ALA A 287 11.51 -0.87 20.51
CA ALA A 287 10.31 -0.61 21.30
C ALA A 287 9.55 -1.89 21.72
N ASN A 288 9.51 -2.90 20.85
CA ASN A 288 8.66 -4.09 21.05
C ASN A 288 9.43 -5.35 21.45
N GLY A 289 10.73 -5.41 21.18
CA GLY A 289 11.55 -6.61 21.29
C GLY A 289 11.38 -7.57 20.10
N SER A 290 12.18 -8.63 20.08
CA SER A 290 12.18 -9.64 19.01
C SER A 290 11.05 -10.68 19.12
N THR A 291 10.30 -10.69 20.23
CA THR A 291 9.18 -11.62 20.43
C THR A 291 7.99 -10.90 21.03
N ILE A 292 6.84 -11.02 20.38
CA ILE A 292 5.57 -10.45 20.85
C ILE A 292 4.62 -11.60 21.20
N GLN A 293 4.05 -11.53 22.40
CA GLN A 293 2.97 -12.41 22.84
C GLN A 293 1.62 -11.74 22.58
N SER A 294 0.58 -12.54 22.36
CA SER A 294 -0.77 -12.02 22.25
C SER A 294 -1.28 -11.44 23.57
N ILE A 295 -2.23 -10.52 23.49
CA ILE A 295 -2.82 -9.87 24.66
C ILE A 295 -3.55 -10.90 25.54
N GLU A 296 -4.29 -11.81 24.90
CA GLU A 296 -5.06 -12.85 25.56
C GLU A 296 -4.21 -14.05 25.98
N GLY A 297 -2.91 -14.06 25.64
CA GLY A 297 -2.04 -15.23 25.71
C GLY A 297 -2.45 -16.34 24.75
N GLY A 298 -1.69 -17.43 24.73
CA GLY A 298 -1.96 -18.59 23.89
C GLY A 298 -0.69 -19.16 23.29
N ASN A 299 -0.86 -19.98 22.26
CA ASN A 299 0.23 -20.75 21.67
C ASN A 299 0.83 -20.14 20.40
N VAL A 300 0.39 -18.94 20.03
CA VAL A 300 0.96 -18.20 18.90
C VAL A 300 1.69 -16.97 19.45
N SER A 301 2.91 -16.77 18.97
CA SER A 301 3.73 -15.60 19.19
C SER A 301 4.25 -15.06 17.86
N LEU A 302 4.71 -13.82 17.86
CA LEU A 302 5.35 -13.21 16.70
C LEU A 302 6.85 -13.13 16.94
N SER A 303 7.64 -13.53 15.96
CA SER A 303 9.08 -13.27 15.91
C SER A 303 9.34 -12.06 15.00
N LEU A 304 10.00 -11.04 15.54
CA LEU A 304 10.29 -9.79 14.84
C LEU A 304 11.78 -9.70 14.50
N SER A 305 12.08 -9.26 13.28
CA SER A 305 13.44 -8.93 12.86
C SER A 305 13.44 -7.78 11.85
N VAL A 306 14.45 -6.91 11.91
CA VAL A 306 14.71 -5.93 10.86
C VAL A 306 15.20 -6.67 9.61
N SER A 307 14.63 -6.35 8.46
CA SER A 307 14.99 -6.91 7.16
C SER A 307 14.69 -5.88 6.06
N LYS A 308 15.03 -6.23 4.83
CA LYS A 308 14.34 -5.66 3.67
C LYS A 308 13.19 -6.58 3.24
N THR A 309 12.15 -6.02 2.65
CA THR A 309 11.15 -6.79 1.88
C THR A 309 11.84 -7.58 0.78
N THR A 310 11.22 -8.68 0.36
CA THR A 310 11.70 -9.49 -0.76
C THR A 310 11.21 -8.92 -2.08
N GLU A 311 12.07 -9.02 -3.10
CA GLU A 311 11.67 -8.88 -4.50
C GLU A 311 11.14 -10.27 -4.92
N TRP A 312 9.81 -10.38 -5.01
CA TRP A 312 9.10 -11.63 -5.30
C TRP A 312 9.28 -12.00 -6.77
N GLU A 313 10.02 -13.05 -7.04
CA GLU A 313 10.12 -13.58 -8.40
C GLU A 313 8.75 -14.05 -8.91
N HIS A 314 8.48 -13.80 -10.19
CA HIS A 314 7.36 -14.34 -10.93
C HIS A 314 7.78 -14.51 -12.40
N GLY A 315 7.12 -15.44 -13.09
CA GLY A 315 7.33 -15.69 -14.54
C GLY A 315 6.14 -15.28 -15.40
N GLU A 316 5.17 -14.59 -14.80
CA GLU A 316 3.96 -14.09 -15.45
C GLU A 316 4.21 -12.69 -16.05
N HIS A 317 3.17 -11.86 -16.11
CA HIS A 317 3.25 -10.52 -16.69
C HIS A 317 3.59 -9.46 -15.64
N GLY A 318 4.37 -8.44 -15.99
CA GLY A 318 4.84 -7.42 -15.04
C GLY A 318 6.36 -7.45 -14.86
N PRO A 319 6.94 -6.51 -14.10
CA PRO A 319 8.39 -6.47 -13.90
C PRO A 319 8.84 -7.64 -13.02
N SER A 320 9.80 -8.42 -13.53
CA SER A 320 10.44 -9.50 -12.80
C SER A 320 11.87 -9.11 -12.40
N PRO A 321 12.24 -9.17 -11.11
CA PRO A 321 11.41 -9.58 -9.98
C PRO A 321 10.36 -8.51 -9.60
N TYR A 322 9.28 -8.96 -8.94
CA TYR A 322 8.13 -8.13 -8.57
C TYR A 322 8.17 -7.71 -7.11
N GLY A 323 8.03 -6.43 -6.83
CA GLY A 323 8.30 -5.86 -5.50
C GLY A 323 9.63 -5.12 -5.47
N LEU A 324 9.90 -4.46 -4.35
CA LEU A 324 11.14 -3.72 -4.15
C LEU A 324 11.68 -4.03 -2.76
N ALA A 325 13.01 -4.03 -2.64
CA ALA A 325 13.68 -4.20 -1.36
C ALA A 325 13.65 -2.90 -0.53
N GLU A 326 12.64 -2.76 0.32
CA GLU A 326 12.41 -1.63 1.23
C GLU A 326 12.72 -2.04 2.69
N PRO A 327 13.31 -1.16 3.52
CA PRO A 327 13.48 -1.42 4.94
C PRO A 327 12.14 -1.69 5.65
N ALA A 328 12.08 -2.78 6.40
CA ALA A 328 10.85 -3.23 7.05
C ALA A 328 11.11 -4.04 8.32
N ILE A 329 10.04 -4.27 9.10
CA ILE A 329 10.03 -5.33 10.11
C ILE A 329 9.40 -6.57 9.49
N LYS A 330 10.17 -7.67 9.45
CA LYS A 330 9.63 -9.01 9.17
C LYS A 330 8.96 -9.54 10.42
N VAL A 331 7.68 -9.86 10.32
CA VAL A 331 6.84 -10.45 11.36
C VAL A 331 6.57 -11.90 10.98
N THR A 332 7.16 -12.85 11.70
CA THR A 332 6.95 -14.29 11.47
C THR A 332 6.01 -14.87 12.53
N LEU A 333 4.99 -15.60 12.08
CA LEU A 333 4.05 -16.29 12.95
C LEU A 333 4.67 -17.58 13.48
N VAL A 334 4.79 -17.69 14.80
CA VAL A 334 5.33 -18.87 15.49
C VAL A 334 4.23 -19.46 16.35
N GLY A 335 3.64 -20.55 15.87
CA GLY A 335 2.54 -21.23 16.57
C GLY A 335 2.51 -22.74 16.37
N PRO A 336 1.39 -23.40 16.71
CA PRO A 336 1.28 -24.85 16.57
C PRO A 336 1.35 -25.33 15.12
N ARG A 337 1.98 -26.48 14.91
CA ARG A 337 2.11 -27.22 13.65
C ARG A 337 1.78 -28.70 13.84
N TYR A 338 1.82 -29.49 12.76
CA TYR A 338 1.37 -30.89 12.76
C TYR A 338 2.12 -31.76 13.80
N ASN A 339 3.38 -31.45 14.10
CA ASN A 339 4.21 -32.15 15.08
C ASN A 339 4.28 -31.45 16.46
N SER A 340 3.53 -30.38 16.70
CA SER A 340 3.47 -29.72 18.02
C SER A 340 2.75 -30.62 19.03
N ALA A 341 3.23 -30.64 20.28
CA ALA A 341 2.54 -31.37 21.35
C ALA A 341 1.17 -30.74 21.68
N ASP A 342 1.14 -29.41 21.84
CA ASP A 342 -0.09 -28.63 21.99
C ASP A 342 -0.46 -27.99 20.65
N LYS A 343 -1.67 -28.27 20.16
CA LYS A 343 -2.22 -27.74 18.91
C LYS A 343 -3.30 -26.69 19.14
N SER A 344 -3.65 -26.41 20.39
CA SER A 344 -4.76 -25.52 20.71
C SER A 344 -4.53 -24.10 20.19
N PHE A 345 -5.60 -23.52 19.66
CA PHE A 345 -5.64 -22.16 19.18
C PHE A 345 -6.97 -21.52 19.60
N ARG A 346 -6.93 -20.23 19.88
CA ARG A 346 -8.10 -19.37 20.10
C ARG A 346 -7.83 -18.03 19.43
N PRO A 347 -8.87 -17.28 19.01
CA PRO A 347 -8.68 -15.95 18.48
C PRO A 347 -7.88 -15.06 19.43
N MET A 348 -6.90 -14.34 18.90
CA MET A 348 -5.97 -13.56 19.73
C MET A 348 -5.42 -12.34 18.99
N THR A 349 -5.10 -11.32 19.77
CA THR A 349 -4.76 -9.97 19.32
C THR A 349 -3.30 -9.67 19.59
N PHE A 350 -2.63 -9.05 18.63
CA PHE A 350 -1.24 -8.59 18.73
C PHE A 350 -1.18 -7.08 18.53
N ARG A 351 -0.28 -6.42 19.26
CA ARG A 351 -0.04 -4.97 19.18
C ARG A 351 1.43 -4.66 19.06
N LEU A 352 1.76 -3.72 18.19
CA LEU A 352 3.07 -3.10 18.07
C LEU A 352 2.95 -1.62 18.38
N TYR A 353 3.98 -1.08 19.05
CA TYR A 353 4.04 0.29 19.51
C TYR A 353 5.25 1.03 18.93
N ALA A 354 5.17 2.36 18.81
CA ALA A 354 6.30 3.19 18.40
C ALA A 354 7.34 3.37 19.51
N ASP A 355 6.94 3.19 20.77
CA ASP A 355 7.74 3.47 21.96
C ASP A 355 7.71 2.30 22.96
N SER A 356 8.80 2.16 23.71
CA SER A 356 8.97 1.11 24.72
C SER A 356 8.02 1.24 25.91
N ASN A 357 7.47 2.44 26.17
CA ASN A 357 6.44 2.65 27.17
C ASN A 357 5.05 2.21 26.70
N LYS A 358 4.91 1.76 25.44
CA LYS A 358 3.67 1.29 24.81
C LYS A 358 2.55 2.32 24.83
N SER A 359 2.90 3.60 24.69
CA SER A 359 1.94 4.71 24.69
C SER A 359 1.36 4.99 23.29
N THR A 360 2.10 4.68 22.24
CA THR A 360 1.73 4.96 20.84
C THR A 360 1.54 3.67 20.08
N LEU A 361 0.29 3.22 19.94
CA LEU A 361 -0.07 2.06 19.11
C LEU A 361 0.13 2.38 17.62
N ILE A 362 0.89 1.56 16.91
CA ILE A 362 1.13 1.73 15.47
C ILE A 362 0.54 0.61 14.62
N TYR A 363 0.29 -0.56 15.22
CA TYR A 363 -0.33 -1.68 14.53
C TYR A 363 -1.00 -2.65 15.49
N GLU A 364 -2.24 -3.02 15.18
CA GLU A 364 -3.00 -4.04 15.87
C GLU A 364 -3.65 -4.95 14.83
N PHE A 365 -3.53 -6.25 15.02
CA PHE A 365 -4.27 -7.24 14.24
C PHE A 365 -4.73 -8.38 15.14
N LYS A 366 -5.71 -9.15 14.65
CA LYS A 366 -6.29 -10.25 15.39
C LYS A 366 -6.41 -11.47 14.49
N LEU A 367 -5.71 -12.54 14.89
CA LEU A 367 -5.87 -13.85 14.28
C LEU A 367 -7.17 -14.46 14.78
N MET A 368 -8.02 -14.84 13.85
CA MET A 368 -9.33 -15.44 14.09
C MET A 368 -9.34 -16.94 13.78
N ARG A 369 -8.52 -17.39 12.83
CA ARG A 369 -8.39 -18.79 12.44
C ARG A 369 -6.93 -19.18 12.28
N TRP A 370 -6.60 -20.39 12.68
CA TRP A 370 -5.26 -20.95 12.54
C TRP A 370 -5.29 -22.22 11.71
N PHE A 371 -4.31 -22.36 10.83
CA PHE A 371 -4.14 -23.50 9.95
C PHE A 371 -2.94 -24.33 10.35
N ILE A 372 -3.10 -25.65 10.28
CA ILE A 372 -2.03 -26.63 10.40
C ILE A 372 -1.99 -27.41 9.10
N ALA A 373 -1.00 -27.11 8.25
CA ALA A 373 -0.65 -27.94 7.11
C ALA A 373 0.23 -29.12 7.54
N ASN A 374 0.15 -30.24 6.82
CA ASN A 374 1.06 -31.35 6.99
C ASN A 374 1.58 -31.81 5.63
N SER A 375 2.80 -31.40 5.32
CA SER A 375 3.51 -31.71 4.08
C SER A 375 3.90 -33.19 3.90
N LYS A 376 3.74 -34.02 4.94
CA LYS A 376 4.23 -35.41 4.97
C LYS A 376 3.18 -36.46 4.63
N ILE A 377 1.89 -36.12 4.68
CA ILE A 377 0.81 -37.07 4.47
C ILE A 377 0.09 -36.74 3.16
N ILE A 378 0.10 -37.72 2.27
CA ILE A 378 -0.55 -37.66 0.97
C ILE A 378 -1.90 -38.40 1.08
N PHE A 379 -2.96 -37.76 0.60
CA PHE A 379 -4.33 -38.25 0.64
C PHE A 379 -4.85 -38.49 -0.79
N ASN A 380 -4.08 -39.23 -1.59
CA ASN A 380 -4.50 -39.84 -2.85
C ASN A 380 -3.64 -41.10 -3.09
N ASN A 381 -3.74 -41.73 -4.27
CA ASN A 381 -3.03 -42.98 -4.55
C ASN A 381 -1.49 -42.79 -4.37
N GLU A 382 -0.87 -43.63 -3.54
CA GLU A 382 0.55 -43.51 -3.12
C GLU A 382 1.55 -43.84 -4.25
N ILE A 383 1.09 -44.28 -5.42
CA ILE A 383 1.96 -44.74 -6.52
C ILE A 383 2.31 -43.59 -7.47
N SER A 384 3.57 -43.17 -7.45
CA SER A 384 4.15 -41.98 -8.09
C SER A 384 4.11 -41.89 -9.63
N HIS A 385 3.53 -42.85 -10.36
CA HIS A 385 3.65 -42.94 -11.82
C HIS A 385 2.36 -43.28 -12.60
N LEU A 386 1.19 -43.34 -11.96
CA LEU A 386 -0.10 -43.57 -12.65
C LEU A 386 -1.14 -42.54 -12.20
N PRO A 387 -1.90 -41.92 -13.12
CA PRO A 387 -2.78 -40.82 -12.77
C PRO A 387 -4.09 -41.32 -12.17
N ALA A 388 -4.74 -40.35 -11.52
CA ALA A 388 -6.17 -40.27 -11.27
C ALA A 388 -6.72 -41.08 -10.10
N ILE A 389 -7.33 -40.35 -9.18
CA ILE A 389 -8.48 -40.83 -8.43
C ILE A 389 -9.50 -41.34 -9.48
N GLY A 390 -9.71 -42.65 -9.52
CA GLY A 390 -10.36 -43.34 -10.64
C GLY A 390 -11.89 -43.27 -10.58
N SER A 391 -12.46 -42.82 -9.46
CA SER A 391 -13.90 -42.64 -9.28
C SER A 391 -14.22 -41.57 -8.25
N ASN A 392 -15.46 -41.06 -8.26
CA ASN A 392 -15.91 -40.11 -7.25
C ASN A 392 -15.94 -40.75 -5.84
N ASP A 393 -16.32 -42.02 -5.73
CA ASP A 393 -16.35 -42.73 -4.44
C ASP A 393 -14.96 -42.85 -3.83
N GLU A 394 -13.94 -43.09 -4.67
CA GLU A 394 -12.55 -43.07 -4.23
C GLU A 394 -12.12 -41.67 -3.77
N ALA A 395 -12.51 -40.62 -4.50
CA ALA A 395 -12.25 -39.23 -4.10
C ALA A 395 -12.84 -38.91 -2.72
N LEU A 396 -14.10 -39.27 -2.51
CA LEU A 396 -14.81 -39.07 -1.25
C LEU A 396 -14.17 -39.86 -0.11
N SER A 397 -13.65 -41.06 -0.38
CA SER A 397 -12.89 -41.86 0.59
C SER A 397 -11.60 -41.17 1.03
N TYR A 398 -10.81 -40.63 0.09
CA TYR A 398 -9.61 -39.86 0.44
C TYR A 398 -9.93 -38.55 1.16
N GLN A 399 -10.96 -37.82 0.72
CA GLN A 399 -11.46 -36.63 1.40
C GLN A 399 -11.91 -36.96 2.83
N ALA A 400 -12.55 -38.12 3.06
CA ALA A 400 -12.93 -38.58 4.39
C ALA A 400 -11.70 -38.86 5.28
N LYS A 401 -10.65 -39.49 4.74
CA LYS A 401 -9.38 -39.68 5.46
C LYS A 401 -8.74 -38.35 5.86
N ALA A 402 -8.75 -37.35 4.97
CA ALA A 402 -8.27 -36.00 5.27
C ALA A 402 -9.11 -35.35 6.40
N ARG A 403 -10.42 -35.57 6.39
CA ARG A 403 -11.34 -35.10 7.44
C ARG A 403 -11.05 -35.74 8.79
N ASP A 404 -10.82 -37.04 8.82
CA ASP A 404 -10.50 -37.77 10.05
C ASP A 404 -9.11 -37.40 10.59
N TYR A 405 -8.14 -37.19 9.70
CA TYR A 405 -6.85 -36.63 10.06
C TYR A 405 -6.99 -35.25 10.74
N CYS A 406 -7.75 -34.33 10.15
CA CYS A 406 -7.94 -33.01 10.76
C CYS A 406 -8.63 -33.07 12.12
N LYS A 407 -9.64 -33.92 12.29
CA LYS A 407 -10.27 -34.16 13.60
C LYS A 407 -9.28 -34.74 14.62
N SER A 408 -8.37 -35.60 14.17
CA SER A 408 -7.38 -36.24 15.05
C SER A 408 -6.36 -35.25 15.65
N LEU A 409 -6.22 -34.05 15.09
CA LEU A 409 -5.40 -32.98 15.66
C LEU A 409 -5.98 -32.43 16.98
N GLY A 410 -7.25 -32.74 17.30
CA GLY A 410 -7.95 -32.25 18.48
C GLY A 410 -8.32 -30.76 18.37
N SER A 411 -8.61 -30.10 19.49
CA SER A 411 -8.81 -28.63 19.58
C SER A 411 -9.83 -28.02 18.60
N GLY A 412 -10.77 -28.82 18.09
CA GLY A 412 -11.79 -28.39 17.14
C GLY A 412 -11.32 -28.30 15.69
N TYR A 413 -10.10 -28.72 15.34
CA TYR A 413 -9.66 -28.69 13.94
C TYR A 413 -10.56 -29.53 13.05
N ARG A 414 -10.81 -29.01 11.85
CA ARG A 414 -11.59 -29.65 10.80
C ARG A 414 -10.91 -29.48 9.45
N LEU A 415 -11.38 -30.28 8.49
CA LEU A 415 -11.05 -30.03 7.10
C LEU A 415 -11.68 -28.66 6.71
N PRO A 416 -10.92 -27.76 6.05
CA PRO A 416 -11.40 -26.43 5.70
C PRO A 416 -12.47 -26.51 4.62
N ASP A 417 -13.48 -25.64 4.72
CA ASP A 417 -14.42 -25.42 3.63
C ASP A 417 -13.73 -24.60 2.51
N VAL A 418 -14.35 -24.51 1.34
CA VAL A 418 -13.86 -23.68 0.22
C VAL A 418 -13.58 -22.24 0.68
N ASN A 419 -14.50 -21.66 1.47
CA ASN A 419 -14.36 -20.31 2.01
C ASN A 419 -13.28 -20.14 3.10
N ASP A 420 -12.69 -21.22 3.61
CA ASP A 420 -11.53 -21.11 4.50
C ASP A 420 -10.23 -20.96 3.71
N PHE A 421 -10.19 -21.42 2.46
CA PHE A 421 -9.03 -21.23 1.59
C PHE A 421 -9.14 -19.94 0.78
N SER A 422 -10.23 -19.76 0.03
CA SER A 422 -10.38 -18.66 -0.93
C SER A 422 -11.65 -17.86 -0.69
N ASN A 423 -11.72 -16.67 -1.30
CA ASN A 423 -12.89 -15.82 -1.33
C ASN A 423 -13.55 -15.75 -2.71
N THR A 424 -13.14 -16.54 -3.70
CA THR A 424 -13.74 -16.55 -5.04
C THR A 424 -14.54 -17.83 -5.31
N ASN A 425 -15.41 -17.76 -6.30
CA ASN A 425 -16.21 -18.91 -6.72
C ASN A 425 -15.47 -19.68 -7.82
N PRO A 426 -15.36 -21.02 -7.72
CA PRO A 426 -14.94 -21.83 -8.85
C PRO A 426 -15.96 -21.75 -9.99
N TYR A 427 -15.56 -22.22 -11.17
CA TYR A 427 -16.40 -22.18 -12.37
C TYR A 427 -17.78 -22.84 -12.21
N ASP A 428 -17.92 -23.83 -11.32
CA ASP A 428 -19.14 -24.61 -11.17
C ASP A 428 -19.31 -25.12 -9.72
N GLY A 429 -20.55 -25.36 -9.29
CA GLY A 429 -20.88 -26.08 -8.05
C GLY A 429 -20.67 -25.36 -6.71
N TRP A 430 -20.22 -24.09 -6.70
CA TRP A 430 -20.07 -23.29 -5.47
C TRP A 430 -20.33 -21.80 -5.72
N ILE A 431 -21.12 -21.19 -4.83
CA ILE A 431 -21.53 -19.77 -4.89
C ILE A 431 -21.37 -19.06 -3.54
N GLY A 432 -20.46 -19.56 -2.69
CA GLY A 432 -20.27 -19.08 -1.31
C GLY A 432 -19.25 -17.97 -1.15
N GLY A 433 -18.47 -17.66 -2.21
CA GLY A 433 -17.47 -16.60 -2.25
C GLY A 433 -18.00 -15.27 -2.79
N TYR A 434 -17.07 -14.36 -3.06
CA TYR A 434 -17.25 -13.14 -3.82
C TYR A 434 -17.55 -13.49 -5.28
N VAL A 435 -18.56 -12.83 -5.86
CA VAL A 435 -18.96 -13.03 -7.25
C VAL A 435 -18.06 -12.14 -8.12
N ASN A 436 -17.14 -12.75 -8.85
CA ASN A 436 -16.49 -12.12 -10.01
C ASN A 436 -16.92 -12.88 -11.27
N SER A 437 -16.97 -12.18 -12.41
CA SER A 437 -17.36 -12.78 -13.69
C SER A 437 -16.23 -13.57 -14.37
N TYR A 438 -15.00 -13.52 -13.81
CA TYR A 438 -13.78 -13.92 -14.53
C TYR A 438 -12.64 -14.53 -13.69
N GLY A 439 -12.75 -14.72 -12.37
CA GLY A 439 -11.58 -15.06 -11.56
C GLY A 439 -11.65 -16.40 -10.83
N SER A 440 -10.83 -17.36 -11.27
CA SER A 440 -10.49 -18.58 -10.52
C SER A 440 -9.57 -18.33 -9.32
N TYR A 441 -8.84 -17.20 -9.30
CA TYR A 441 -7.87 -16.84 -8.25
C TYR A 441 -8.51 -16.14 -7.05
N ALA A 442 -7.90 -16.27 -5.88
CA ALA A 442 -8.33 -15.57 -4.68
C ALA A 442 -8.08 -14.05 -4.79
N ARG A 443 -9.11 -13.24 -4.54
CA ARG A 443 -8.96 -11.79 -4.46
C ARG A 443 -8.21 -11.40 -3.19
N ARG A 444 -7.09 -10.70 -3.30
CA ARG A 444 -6.22 -10.23 -2.23
C ARG A 444 -6.94 -9.26 -1.29
N GLN A 445 -7.59 -9.81 -0.27
CA GLN A 445 -8.48 -9.08 0.61
C GLN A 445 -8.56 -9.74 1.98
N LEU A 446 -8.84 -8.96 3.01
CA LEU A 446 -9.11 -9.50 4.34
C LEU A 446 -10.40 -10.34 4.35
N SER A 447 -10.39 -11.43 5.13
CA SER A 447 -11.59 -12.24 5.34
C SER A 447 -12.63 -11.49 6.17
N TYR A 448 -13.91 -11.74 5.90
CA TYR A 448 -15.03 -11.22 6.67
C TYR A 448 -16.12 -12.27 6.87
N GLN A 449 -17.10 -12.00 7.71
CA GLN A 449 -18.21 -12.88 7.99
C GLN A 449 -19.51 -12.36 7.38
N LYS A 450 -20.30 -13.26 6.79
CA LYS A 450 -21.65 -13.00 6.29
C LYS A 450 -22.54 -14.16 6.72
N ASN A 451 -23.62 -13.86 7.44
CA ASN A 451 -24.58 -14.86 7.94
C ASN A 451 -23.92 -16.00 8.73
N GLY A 452 -22.93 -15.67 9.59
CA GLY A 452 -22.22 -16.65 10.42
C GLY A 452 -21.20 -17.52 9.67
N LYS A 453 -20.94 -17.26 8.39
CA LYS A 453 -19.90 -17.94 7.60
C LYS A 453 -18.79 -16.96 7.25
N TRP A 454 -17.55 -17.45 7.23
CA TRP A 454 -16.45 -16.70 6.65
C TRP A 454 -16.58 -16.63 5.12
N ILE A 455 -16.15 -15.50 4.57
CA ILE A 455 -15.94 -15.24 3.16
C ILE A 455 -14.45 -14.89 3.04
N GLY A 456 -13.69 -15.79 2.39
CA GLY A 456 -12.24 -15.75 2.40
C GLY A 456 -11.60 -16.43 3.61
N GLY A 457 -10.37 -16.88 3.40
CA GLY A 457 -9.43 -17.23 4.43
C GLY A 457 -7.99 -17.09 3.97
N ILE A 458 -7.24 -18.18 3.99
CA ILE A 458 -5.79 -18.08 4.03
C ILE A 458 -5.18 -17.63 2.69
N ALA A 459 -5.74 -18.00 1.54
CA ALA A 459 -5.17 -17.67 0.24
C ALA A 459 -5.40 -16.21 -0.15
N ASN A 460 -6.60 -15.67 0.07
CA ASN A 460 -6.88 -14.24 -0.18
C ASN A 460 -6.10 -13.31 0.75
N GLU A 461 -5.61 -13.79 1.89
CA GLU A 461 -4.77 -13.01 2.80
C GLU A 461 -3.28 -13.22 2.49
N TRP A 462 -2.81 -14.45 2.35
CA TRP A 462 -1.38 -14.76 2.30
C TRP A 462 -0.83 -15.01 0.90
N GLY A 463 -1.69 -15.26 -0.09
CA GLY A 463 -1.29 -15.51 -1.47
C GLY A 463 -0.70 -16.91 -1.59
N CYS A 464 0.34 -17.04 -2.41
CA CYS A 464 1.01 -18.32 -2.61
C CYS A 464 1.87 -18.69 -1.38
N MET A 465 1.71 -19.92 -0.89
CA MET A 465 2.32 -20.35 0.39
C MET A 465 3.31 -21.53 0.40
N PRO A 466 3.92 -22.01 -0.71
CA PRO A 466 4.83 -23.15 -0.64
C PRO A 466 6.07 -22.86 0.24
N ALA A 467 6.70 -23.92 0.77
CA ALA A 467 7.88 -23.87 1.63
C ALA A 467 9.21 -23.85 0.86
N ASN A 468 9.22 -24.38 -0.37
CA ASN A 468 10.37 -24.38 -1.26
C ASN A 468 9.94 -24.00 -2.69
N GLU A 469 10.84 -23.31 -3.40
CA GLU A 469 10.70 -22.96 -4.81
C GLU A 469 10.85 -24.19 -5.72
N ASP A 470 11.61 -25.22 -5.30
CA ASP A 470 11.83 -26.45 -6.06
C ASP A 470 10.63 -27.43 -6.03
N ASP A 471 9.69 -27.22 -5.11
CA ASP A 471 8.45 -27.98 -5.07
C ASP A 471 7.56 -27.45 -6.20
N HIS A 472 7.75 -27.96 -7.40
CA HIS A 472 6.94 -27.83 -8.63
C HIS A 472 5.80 -26.77 -8.67
N ASN A 473 6.12 -25.48 -8.71
CA ASN A 473 5.58 -24.53 -9.69
C ASN A 473 6.53 -23.32 -9.78
N MET A 474 7.09 -23.07 -10.95
CA MET A 474 8.19 -22.13 -11.21
C MET A 474 7.85 -20.63 -11.02
N TYR A 475 6.72 -20.31 -10.40
CA TYR A 475 6.14 -18.97 -10.39
C TYR A 475 5.87 -18.40 -8.99
N CYS A 476 5.98 -19.19 -7.91
CA CYS A 476 5.72 -18.74 -6.54
C CYS A 476 6.97 -18.74 -5.63
N GLN A 477 7.46 -17.57 -5.23
CA GLN A 477 8.43 -17.50 -4.13
C GLN A 477 7.81 -17.91 -2.78
N SER A 478 8.59 -18.63 -1.97
CA SER A 478 8.14 -19.42 -0.82
C SER A 478 8.16 -18.67 0.52
N TYR A 479 7.23 -19.01 1.44
CA TYR A 479 7.39 -18.67 2.87
C TYR A 479 8.34 -19.68 3.51
N ARG A 480 9.65 -19.43 3.43
CA ARG A 480 10.64 -20.33 4.06
C ARG A 480 10.31 -20.57 5.55
N GLY A 481 10.16 -21.85 5.91
CA GLY A 481 9.84 -22.30 7.27
C GLY A 481 8.37 -22.69 7.51
N THR A 482 7.50 -22.46 6.53
CA THR A 482 6.11 -22.93 6.54
C THR A 482 5.99 -24.44 6.33
N ASP A 483 4.84 -25.03 6.67
CA ASP A 483 4.51 -26.46 6.46
C ASP A 483 3.71 -26.72 5.17
N TRP A 484 3.52 -25.69 4.36
CA TRP A 484 2.75 -25.73 3.14
C TRP A 484 3.67 -26.07 1.96
N ASN A 485 3.23 -26.96 1.08
CA ASN A 485 3.87 -27.27 -0.20
C ASN A 485 2.96 -26.85 -1.35
N SER A 486 3.51 -26.78 -2.57
CA SER A 486 2.87 -26.37 -3.82
C SER A 486 1.86 -27.35 -4.42
N TYR A 487 1.44 -28.33 -3.63
CA TYR A 487 0.50 -29.35 -4.05
C TYR A 487 -0.94 -28.94 -3.74
N ASN A 488 -1.90 -29.70 -4.25
CA ASN A 488 -3.31 -29.48 -3.97
C ASN A 488 -3.68 -29.86 -2.53
N TYR A 489 -4.71 -29.22 -1.98
CA TYR A 489 -5.27 -29.55 -0.66
C TYR A 489 -6.74 -29.90 -0.77
N TRP A 490 -7.16 -30.89 0.01
CA TRP A 490 -8.57 -31.24 0.13
C TRP A 490 -9.38 -30.14 0.81
N THR A 491 -10.52 -29.81 0.21
CA THR A 491 -11.58 -29.05 0.89
C THR A 491 -12.61 -30.01 1.50
N ASN A 492 -13.45 -29.50 2.39
CA ASN A 492 -14.51 -30.24 3.07
C ASN A 492 -15.81 -30.33 2.25
N ASN A 493 -16.00 -29.41 1.29
CA ASN A 493 -17.20 -29.33 0.47
C ASN A 493 -17.13 -30.24 -0.76
N VAL A 494 -18.29 -30.47 -1.35
CA VAL A 494 -18.47 -31.08 -2.67
C VAL A 494 -19.32 -30.16 -3.52
N ALA A 495 -19.16 -30.24 -4.83
CA ALA A 495 -19.93 -29.47 -5.79
C ALA A 495 -21.41 -29.84 -5.73
N THR A 496 -22.27 -28.83 -5.65
CA THR A 496 -23.72 -28.98 -5.61
C THR A 496 -24.40 -27.98 -6.51
N ASN A 497 -25.55 -28.35 -7.09
CA ASN A 497 -26.28 -27.51 -8.06
C ASN A 497 -25.40 -27.13 -9.26
N THR A 498 -24.68 -28.12 -9.78
CA THR A 498 -23.73 -27.92 -10.88
C THR A 498 -24.43 -27.68 -12.22
N GLU A 499 -23.85 -26.80 -13.04
CA GLU A 499 -24.27 -26.62 -14.44
C GLU A 499 -23.92 -27.84 -15.30
N LEU A 500 -22.81 -28.50 -14.97
CA LEU A 500 -22.36 -29.73 -15.61
C LEU A 500 -22.70 -30.94 -14.72
N PRO A 501 -23.70 -31.77 -15.07
CA PRO A 501 -24.14 -32.88 -14.21
C PRO A 501 -23.04 -33.88 -13.81
N LYS A 502 -21.98 -33.98 -14.60
CA LYS A 502 -20.79 -34.81 -14.31
C LYS A 502 -19.95 -34.30 -13.14
N ASN A 503 -20.17 -33.08 -12.67
CA ASN A 503 -19.44 -32.45 -11.58
C ASN A 503 -20.17 -32.61 -10.24
N GLU A 504 -21.46 -32.92 -10.26
CA GLU A 504 -22.28 -33.04 -9.05
C GLU A 504 -21.68 -34.06 -8.06
N GLY A 505 -21.55 -33.65 -6.80
CA GLY A 505 -21.03 -34.48 -5.72
C GLY A 505 -19.52 -34.71 -5.74
N LYS A 506 -18.78 -34.03 -6.63
CA LYS A 506 -17.30 -34.11 -6.65
C LYS A 506 -16.67 -33.17 -5.63
N PRO A 507 -15.57 -33.57 -4.97
CA PRO A 507 -14.82 -32.67 -4.09
C PRO A 507 -14.24 -31.45 -4.82
N PHE A 508 -14.06 -30.36 -4.08
CA PHE A 508 -13.16 -29.29 -4.50
C PHE A 508 -11.75 -29.49 -3.95
N LEU A 509 -10.76 -29.04 -4.71
CA LEU A 509 -9.37 -28.93 -4.33
C LEU A 509 -8.97 -27.46 -4.27
N TYR A 510 -8.09 -27.13 -3.34
CA TYR A 510 -7.41 -25.85 -3.26
C TYR A 510 -6.00 -25.99 -3.85
N ASP A 511 -5.69 -25.16 -4.83
CA ASP A 511 -4.35 -24.96 -5.37
C ASP A 511 -3.66 -23.80 -4.64
N VAL A 512 -2.35 -23.93 -4.38
CA VAL A 512 -1.54 -22.94 -3.67
C VAL A 512 -1.55 -21.55 -4.28
N GLU A 513 -1.90 -21.40 -5.56
CA GLU A 513 -2.03 -20.11 -6.24
C GLU A 513 -3.31 -19.34 -5.86
N GLY A 514 -4.13 -19.88 -4.96
CA GLY A 514 -5.39 -19.25 -4.58
C GLY A 514 -6.60 -19.78 -5.33
N VAL A 515 -6.42 -20.80 -6.16
CA VAL A 515 -7.46 -21.36 -7.02
C VAL A 515 -8.26 -22.45 -6.30
N ILE A 516 -9.56 -22.48 -6.56
CA ILE A 516 -10.44 -23.57 -6.16
C ILE A 516 -10.89 -24.27 -7.43
N ASP A 517 -10.62 -25.57 -7.52
CA ASP A 517 -11.01 -26.39 -8.66
C ASP A 517 -11.89 -27.56 -8.24
N ILE A 518 -12.86 -27.89 -9.08
CA ILE A 518 -13.58 -29.16 -8.95
C ILE A 518 -12.63 -30.26 -9.40
N LEU A 519 -12.58 -31.35 -8.64
CA LEU A 519 -11.85 -32.54 -9.02
C LEU A 519 -12.33 -33.06 -10.40
N SER A 520 -11.60 -32.74 -11.46
CA SER A 520 -11.74 -33.40 -12.75
C SER A 520 -10.85 -34.65 -12.73
N GLY A 521 -11.25 -35.74 -13.39
CA GLY A 521 -10.66 -37.08 -13.21
C GLY A 521 -9.18 -37.24 -13.56
N PHE A 522 -8.41 -36.17 -13.74
CA PHE A 522 -6.96 -36.18 -13.90
C PHE A 522 -6.32 -35.22 -12.89
N ILE A 523 -5.72 -35.76 -11.82
CA ILE A 523 -4.83 -34.99 -10.94
C ILE A 523 -3.40 -35.43 -11.25
N PRO A 524 -2.55 -34.56 -11.82
CA PRO A 524 -1.15 -34.89 -12.06
C PRO A 524 -0.28 -34.82 -10.79
N SER A 525 -0.82 -34.35 -9.66
CA SER A 525 -0.07 -34.04 -8.42
C SER A 525 -0.60 -34.72 -7.15
N LYS A 526 0.19 -34.66 -6.07
CA LYS A 526 -0.19 -35.11 -4.72
C LYS A 526 -1.31 -34.23 -4.18
N VAL A 527 -2.19 -34.79 -3.35
CA VAL A 527 -3.20 -34.01 -2.63
C VAL A 527 -2.99 -34.17 -1.12
N LEU A 528 -2.89 -33.08 -0.38
CA LEU A 528 -2.62 -33.05 1.06
C LEU A 528 -3.83 -32.55 1.86
N ALA A 529 -3.67 -32.46 3.18
CA ALA A 529 -4.62 -31.83 4.08
C ALA A 529 -3.95 -30.66 4.82
N ALA A 530 -4.64 -29.53 4.82
CA ALA A 530 -4.42 -28.46 5.78
C ALA A 530 -5.68 -28.37 6.64
N CYS A 531 -5.52 -28.20 7.94
CA CYS A 531 -6.63 -28.26 8.89
C CYS A 531 -6.82 -26.90 9.54
N VAL A 532 -8.05 -26.44 9.70
CA VAL A 532 -8.38 -25.12 10.25
C VAL A 532 -9.19 -25.23 11.53
N THR A 533 -8.98 -24.29 12.45
CA THR A 533 -9.88 -24.13 13.60
C THR A 533 -11.29 -23.70 13.18
N PRO A 534 -12.33 -23.98 14.00
CA PRO A 534 -13.72 -23.68 13.66
C PRO A 534 -13.99 -22.24 13.21
#